data_AF-A0A447RSW6-F1
#
_entry.id   AF-A0A447RSW6-F1
#
_cell.length_a   1.000
_cell.length_b   1.000
_cell.length_c   1.000
_cell.angle_alpha   90.00
_cell.angle_beta   90.00
_cell.angle_gamma   90.00
#
_symmetry.space_group_name_H-M   'P 1'
#
loop_
_entity.id
_entity.type
_entity.pdbx_description
1 polymer ?
#
loop_
_entity_poly.entity_id
_entity_poly.type
_entity_poly.pdbx_seq_one_letter_code
_entity_poly.pdbx_strand_id
1 'polypeptide(L)'
;MREIQLSPTLVGGDKDNPRYETNEPIPVYDTSGPYGDPDISIDVRQGLAKLRQPWIDARNDCAPLSERSSAYTKARLADDGLDELRFSGLLTPKRAVAGKCVTQLHYARQGIVTPEMEFIAIRENMGRERIRSEVLRQQHAGEGFGAHLPENITPEFVRDEVAAGRAIIPANINHPESEPMIIGRNFLVKVNANIGNSAVTSSIEEEVEKLVWSTRWGADTVMDLSTGRYIHETREWILRNSPVPIGTVPIYQALEKVNGIAENLTWQVFRDTPAGTGRARRRLLHDSRRRTVALRPDDGEAPDRYRLARRLNHG
;
A
#
# COMPACT_ATOMS: atom_id res chain seq x y z
N MET A 1 -2.77 -5.33 -14.45
CA MET A 1 -4.11 -5.94 -14.59
C MET A 1 -3.93 -7.36 -15.05
N ARG A 2 -4.84 -8.26 -14.71
CA ARG A 2 -4.83 -9.64 -15.22
C ARG A 2 -6.09 -9.88 -16.03
N GLU A 3 -6.01 -10.78 -17.01
CA GLU A 3 -7.16 -11.15 -17.84
C GLU A 3 -7.49 -12.62 -17.61
N ILE A 4 -8.78 -12.90 -17.37
CA ILE A 4 -9.28 -14.26 -17.27
C ILE A 4 -9.77 -14.67 -18.66
N GLN A 5 -9.06 -15.62 -19.27
CA GLN A 5 -9.44 -16.21 -20.55
C GLN A 5 -10.65 -17.14 -20.35
N LEU A 6 -11.64 -17.00 -21.22
CA LEU A 6 -12.88 -17.77 -21.17
C LEU A 6 -12.89 -18.81 -22.29
N SER A 7 -13.34 -20.03 -21.98
CA SER A 7 -13.56 -21.05 -23.01
C SER A 7 -14.60 -20.57 -24.02
N PRO A 8 -14.47 -20.88 -25.33
CA PRO A 8 -15.49 -20.53 -26.32
C PRO A 8 -16.87 -21.15 -26.00
N THR A 9 -17.94 -20.40 -26.25
CA THR A 9 -19.32 -20.83 -26.04
C THR A 9 -19.80 -21.65 -27.23
N LEU A 10 -20.42 -22.81 -27.01
CA LEU A 10 -21.10 -23.55 -28.07
C LEU A 10 -22.41 -22.83 -28.42
N VAL A 11 -22.50 -22.26 -29.62
CA VAL A 11 -23.65 -21.46 -30.08
C VAL A 11 -24.53 -22.21 -31.09
N GLY A 12 -24.09 -23.39 -31.54
CA GLY A 12 -24.89 -24.24 -32.43
C GLY A 12 -24.02 -25.27 -33.16
N GLY A 13 -24.51 -25.76 -34.30
CA GLY A 13 -23.87 -26.83 -35.06
C GLY A 13 -24.44 -28.21 -34.75
N ASP A 14 -23.94 -29.22 -35.45
CA ASP A 14 -24.28 -30.63 -35.21
C ASP A 14 -23.14 -31.34 -34.45
N LYS A 15 -23.30 -32.64 -34.21
CA LYS A 15 -22.34 -33.45 -33.44
C LYS A 15 -20.97 -33.52 -34.12
N ASP A 16 -20.91 -33.42 -35.44
CA ASP A 16 -19.69 -33.57 -36.22
C ASP A 16 -19.06 -32.20 -36.55
N ASN A 17 -19.86 -31.13 -36.55
CA ASN A 17 -19.44 -29.75 -36.82
C ASN A 17 -20.07 -28.75 -35.81
N PRO A 18 -19.61 -28.75 -34.54
CA PRO A 18 -20.03 -27.76 -33.56
C PRO A 18 -19.51 -26.35 -33.94
N ARG A 19 -20.35 -25.33 -33.71
CA ARG A 19 -20.02 -23.92 -33.91
C ARG A 19 -19.80 -23.25 -32.57
N TYR A 20 -18.62 -22.66 -32.39
CA TYR A 20 -18.25 -21.95 -31.18
C TYR A 20 -18.11 -20.45 -31.43
N GLU A 21 -18.44 -19.67 -30.43
CA GLU A 21 -18.20 -18.23 -30.36
C GLU A 21 -17.13 -17.95 -29.30
N THR A 22 -16.11 -17.17 -29.66
CA THR A 22 -15.05 -16.77 -28.73
C THR A 22 -15.56 -15.72 -27.77
N ASN A 23 -15.34 -15.93 -26.46
CA ASN A 23 -15.70 -14.97 -25.43
C ASN A 23 -14.55 -13.96 -25.21
N GLU A 24 -14.90 -12.68 -25.01
CA GLU A 24 -13.93 -11.66 -24.62
C GLU A 24 -13.35 -11.97 -23.22
N PRO A 25 -12.04 -11.79 -23.00
CA PRO A 25 -11.44 -11.98 -21.68
C PRO A 25 -12.00 -11.01 -20.64
N ILE A 26 -12.07 -11.45 -19.38
CA ILE A 26 -12.52 -10.59 -18.28
C ILE A 26 -11.30 -9.92 -17.64
N PRO A 27 -11.17 -8.58 -17.74
CA PRO A 27 -10.11 -7.88 -17.03
C PRO A 27 -10.43 -7.79 -15.55
N VAL A 28 -9.42 -8.03 -14.72
CA VAL A 28 -9.51 -7.95 -13.26
C VAL A 28 -8.39 -7.08 -12.72
N TYR A 29 -8.72 -6.26 -11.73
CA TYR A 29 -7.75 -5.50 -10.98
C TYR A 29 -6.72 -6.46 -10.35
N ASP A 30 -5.45 -6.12 -10.46
CA ASP A 30 -4.36 -6.98 -10.01
C ASP A 30 -3.36 -6.16 -9.20
N THR A 31 -3.05 -6.66 -8.01
CA THR A 31 -2.12 -6.06 -7.05
C THR A 31 -0.91 -6.94 -6.82
N SER A 32 -0.82 -8.11 -7.46
CA SER A 32 0.31 -9.04 -7.34
C SER A 32 1.64 -8.43 -7.83
N GLY A 33 1.56 -7.42 -8.70
CA GLY A 33 2.72 -6.73 -9.28
C GLY A 33 3.57 -7.69 -10.11
N PRO A 34 4.89 -7.50 -10.16
CA PRO A 34 5.78 -8.36 -10.94
C PRO A 34 5.71 -9.85 -10.58
N TYR A 35 5.28 -10.21 -9.37
CA TYR A 35 5.15 -11.62 -8.94
C TYR A 35 4.06 -12.39 -9.69
N GLY A 36 3.10 -11.70 -10.31
CA GLY A 36 2.07 -12.30 -11.14
C GLY A 36 2.46 -12.46 -12.61
N ASP A 37 3.61 -11.90 -13.02
CA ASP A 37 4.05 -11.88 -14.41
C ASP A 37 5.05 -13.02 -14.68
N PRO A 38 4.70 -14.03 -15.50
CA PRO A 38 5.57 -15.16 -15.78
C PRO A 38 6.84 -14.78 -16.56
N ASP A 39 6.86 -13.63 -17.22
CA ASP A 39 8.01 -13.17 -18.01
C ASP A 39 9.05 -12.43 -17.15
N ILE A 40 8.73 -12.14 -15.89
CA ILE A 40 9.62 -11.43 -14.96
C ILE A 40 10.27 -12.42 -13.99
N SER A 41 11.60 -12.59 -14.11
CA SER A 41 12.38 -13.30 -13.11
C SER A 41 12.66 -12.40 -11.90
N ILE A 42 12.27 -12.85 -10.71
CA ILE A 42 12.41 -12.08 -9.47
C ILE A 42 13.46 -12.71 -8.56
N ASP A 43 14.40 -11.88 -8.13
CA ASP A 43 15.32 -12.18 -7.03
C ASP A 43 15.00 -11.26 -5.84
N VAL A 44 14.44 -11.83 -4.77
CA VAL A 44 14.05 -11.08 -3.57
C VAL A 44 15.23 -10.40 -2.87
N ARG A 45 16.46 -10.85 -3.12
CA ARG A 45 17.69 -10.24 -2.59
C ARG A 45 18.09 -8.96 -3.34
N GLN A 46 17.64 -8.81 -4.59
CA GLN A 46 17.84 -7.61 -5.41
C GLN A 46 16.67 -6.64 -5.30
N GLY A 47 15.50 -7.14 -4.89
CA GLY A 47 14.27 -6.37 -4.80
C GLY A 47 13.63 -6.14 -6.16
N LEU A 48 12.51 -5.45 -6.17
CA LEU A 48 11.75 -5.16 -7.39
C LEU A 48 12.37 -4.04 -8.22
N ALA A 49 12.00 -4.02 -9.50
CA ALA A 49 12.32 -2.93 -10.40
C ALA A 49 11.74 -1.60 -9.88
N LYS A 50 12.52 -0.54 -9.98
CA LYS A 50 12.20 0.78 -9.42
C LYS A 50 11.37 1.60 -10.42
N LEU A 51 10.18 1.08 -10.76
CA LEU A 51 9.28 1.58 -11.81
C LEU A 51 9.13 3.11 -11.82
N ARG A 52 8.95 3.72 -10.64
CA ARG A 52 8.69 5.15 -10.50
C ARG A 52 9.94 6.02 -10.46
N GLN A 53 11.14 5.43 -10.41
CA GLN A 53 12.40 6.19 -10.28
C GLN A 53 12.56 7.25 -11.38
N PRO A 54 12.33 6.96 -12.68
CA PRO A 54 12.42 7.96 -13.73
C PRO A 54 11.47 9.14 -13.53
N TRP A 55 10.26 8.90 -13.02
CA TRP A 55 9.25 9.94 -12.78
C TRP A 55 9.59 10.84 -11.60
N ILE A 56 10.22 10.26 -10.57
CA ILE A 56 10.70 11.00 -9.41
C ILE A 56 11.89 11.89 -9.81
N ASP A 57 12.79 11.36 -10.65
CA ASP A 57 14.00 12.07 -11.06
C ASP A 57 13.67 13.23 -12.01
N ALA A 58 12.75 13.01 -12.96
CA ALA A 58 12.33 14.02 -13.93
C ALA A 58 11.75 15.30 -13.30
N ARG A 59 11.22 15.24 -12.07
CA ARG A 59 10.63 16.42 -11.39
C ARG A 59 11.67 17.38 -10.83
N ASN A 60 12.92 16.95 -10.66
CA ASN A 60 14.02 17.79 -10.16
C ASN A 60 13.69 18.54 -8.85
N ASP A 61 12.84 17.97 -8.01
CA ASP A 61 12.41 18.55 -6.72
C ASP A 61 12.86 17.71 -5.52
N CYS A 62 13.62 16.65 -5.78
CA CYS A 62 14.21 15.77 -4.80
C CYS A 62 15.73 15.73 -4.94
N ALA A 63 16.44 15.67 -3.82
CA ALA A 63 17.89 15.47 -3.78
C ALA A 63 18.24 14.26 -2.88
N PRO A 64 19.35 13.55 -3.18
CA PRO A 64 19.89 12.53 -2.28
C PRO A 64 20.16 13.10 -0.89
N LEU A 65 19.89 12.29 0.13
CA LEU A 65 20.21 12.59 1.50
C LEU A 65 21.65 12.14 1.78
N SER A 66 22.59 13.10 1.78
CA SER A 66 24.02 12.85 2.02
C SER A 66 24.32 12.35 3.44
N GLU A 67 23.52 12.75 4.43
CA GLU A 67 23.73 12.36 5.82
C GLU A 67 22.46 11.78 6.47
N ARG A 68 22.59 10.57 7.02
CA ARG A 68 21.54 9.96 7.86
C ARG A 68 21.64 10.56 9.26
N SER A 69 20.71 11.44 9.63
CA SER A 69 20.79 12.22 10.88
C SER A 69 20.41 11.46 12.16
N SER A 70 19.80 10.26 12.07
CA SER A 70 19.35 9.51 13.25
C SER A 70 20.51 8.73 13.88
N ALA A 71 20.83 9.01 15.14
CA ALA A 71 21.84 8.28 15.91
C ALA A 71 21.56 6.76 15.95
N TYR A 72 20.28 6.39 16.10
CA TYR A 72 19.83 5.00 16.07
C TYR A 72 20.14 4.34 14.71
N THR A 73 19.87 5.02 13.59
CA THR A 73 20.19 4.49 12.25
C THR A 73 21.69 4.36 12.04
N LYS A 74 22.51 5.31 12.53
CA LYS A 74 23.97 5.21 12.47
C LYS A 74 24.48 4.01 13.26
N ALA A 75 24.00 3.83 14.50
CA ALA A 75 24.39 2.71 15.35
C ALA A 75 24.05 1.36 14.71
N ARG A 76 22.83 1.20 14.17
CA ARG A 76 22.42 -0.04 13.50
C ARG A 76 23.15 -0.34 12.20
N LEU A 77 23.69 0.67 11.50
CA LEU A 77 24.49 0.48 10.29
C LEU A 77 25.95 0.13 10.60
N ALA A 78 26.44 0.53 11.78
CA ALA A 78 27.78 0.24 12.25
C ALA A 78 27.88 -1.10 13.00
N ASP A 79 26.76 -1.81 13.18
CA ASP A 79 26.70 -3.08 13.87
C ASP A 79 26.94 -4.23 12.88
N ASP A 80 28.17 -4.74 12.81
CA ASP A 80 28.59 -5.79 11.90
C ASP A 80 27.81 -7.11 12.10
N GLY A 81 27.22 -7.31 13.29
CA GLY A 81 26.39 -8.49 13.60
C GLY A 81 25.08 -8.55 12.81
N LEU A 82 24.73 -7.48 12.08
CA LEU A 82 23.52 -7.38 11.26
C LEU A 82 23.79 -7.53 9.76
N ASP A 83 25.04 -7.68 9.33
CA ASP A 83 25.41 -7.65 7.91
C ASP A 83 24.69 -8.73 7.10
N GLU A 84 24.61 -9.95 7.62
CA GLU A 84 23.90 -11.08 6.99
C GLU A 84 22.38 -10.85 6.88
N LEU A 85 21.80 -9.99 7.73
CA LEU A 85 20.38 -9.66 7.74
C LEU A 85 20.05 -8.44 6.87
N ARG A 86 21.05 -7.66 6.47
CA ARG A 86 20.84 -6.41 5.72
C ARG A 86 20.53 -6.71 4.27
N PHE A 87 19.56 -5.98 3.74
CA PHE A 87 19.31 -5.94 2.32
C PHE A 87 20.51 -5.31 1.59
N SER A 88 21.06 -5.97 0.58
CA SER A 88 22.28 -5.53 -0.11
C SER A 88 22.06 -4.35 -1.06
N GLY A 89 20.88 -4.23 -1.67
CA GLY A 89 20.53 -3.18 -2.63
C GLY A 89 20.03 -1.87 -2.01
N LEU A 90 20.66 -1.37 -0.95
CA LEU A 90 20.19 -0.18 -0.25
C LEU A 90 20.18 1.05 -1.17
N LEU A 91 19.01 1.67 -1.29
CA LEU A 91 18.87 2.95 -1.96
C LEU A 91 19.43 4.08 -1.12
N THR A 92 20.07 5.06 -1.77
CA THR A 92 20.31 6.37 -1.17
C THR A 92 18.98 7.10 -1.03
N PRO A 93 18.49 7.34 0.20
CA PRO A 93 17.20 8.00 0.37
C PRO A 93 17.22 9.40 -0.22
N LYS A 94 16.10 9.83 -0.80
CA LYS A 94 15.87 11.19 -1.29
C LYS A 94 15.00 11.97 -0.32
N ARG A 95 15.18 13.29 -0.35
CA ARG A 95 14.30 14.27 0.32
C ARG A 95 13.92 15.37 -0.66
N ALA A 96 12.80 16.05 -0.41
CA ALA A 96 12.48 17.28 -1.09
C ALA A 96 13.62 18.30 -0.95
N VAL A 97 13.96 19.00 -2.02
CA VAL A 97 14.87 20.16 -1.96
C VAL A 97 14.20 21.31 -1.21
N ALA A 98 15.01 22.21 -0.64
CA ALA A 98 14.49 23.34 0.13
C ALA A 98 13.49 24.17 -0.69
N GLY A 99 12.34 24.50 -0.09
CA GLY A 99 11.29 25.29 -0.74
C GLY A 99 10.40 24.52 -1.73
N LYS A 100 10.62 23.22 -1.96
CA LYS A 100 9.75 22.37 -2.79
C LYS A 100 8.90 21.44 -1.93
N CYS A 101 7.71 21.09 -2.45
CA CYS A 101 6.83 20.09 -1.86
C CYS A 101 6.61 18.98 -2.87
N VAL A 102 6.79 17.73 -2.43
CA VAL A 102 6.85 16.55 -3.32
C VAL A 102 5.59 15.69 -3.23
N THR A 103 4.54 16.21 -2.58
CA THR A 103 3.31 15.44 -2.33
C THR A 103 2.38 15.49 -3.52
N GLN A 104 1.64 14.41 -3.76
CA GLN A 104 0.61 14.36 -4.80
C GLN A 104 -0.48 15.44 -4.60
N LEU A 105 -0.81 15.76 -3.34
CA LEU A 105 -1.72 16.86 -3.00
C LEU A 105 -1.20 18.22 -3.48
N HIS A 106 0.11 18.46 -3.36
CA HIS A 106 0.73 19.70 -3.81
C HIS A 106 0.63 19.86 -5.33
N TYR A 107 1.05 18.84 -6.09
CA TYR A 107 0.95 18.88 -7.54
C TYR A 107 -0.50 19.02 -8.01
N ALA A 108 -1.42 18.28 -7.38
CA ALA A 108 -2.84 18.34 -7.70
C ALA A 108 -3.42 19.76 -7.55
N ARG A 109 -3.10 20.44 -6.44
CA ARG A 109 -3.54 21.83 -6.19
C ARG A 109 -2.87 22.87 -7.10
N GLN A 110 -1.77 22.51 -7.75
CA GLN A 110 -1.16 23.32 -8.82
C GLN A 110 -1.77 23.03 -10.20
N GLY A 111 -2.77 22.15 -10.29
CA GLY A 111 -3.37 21.75 -11.58
C GLY A 111 -2.55 20.71 -12.34
N ILE A 112 -1.46 20.20 -11.77
CA ILE A 112 -0.53 19.27 -12.44
C ILE A 112 -1.08 17.85 -12.34
N VAL A 113 -1.24 17.19 -13.49
CA VAL A 113 -1.44 15.74 -13.59
C VAL A 113 -0.07 15.07 -13.57
N THR A 114 0.14 14.16 -12.62
CA THR A 114 1.41 13.44 -12.48
C THR A 114 1.34 12.07 -13.17
N PRO A 115 2.49 11.46 -13.52
CA PRO A 115 2.51 10.07 -14.01
C PRO A 115 1.82 9.07 -13.07
N GLU A 116 1.83 9.28 -11.74
CA GLU A 116 1.05 8.42 -10.85
C GLU A 116 -0.46 8.60 -11.04
N MET A 117 -0.95 9.83 -11.25
CA MET A 117 -2.38 10.09 -11.50
C MET A 117 -2.83 9.46 -12.82
N GLU A 118 -2.01 9.54 -13.86
CA GLU A 118 -2.27 8.89 -15.16
C GLU A 118 -2.30 7.36 -15.02
N PHE A 119 -1.28 6.78 -14.35
CA PHE A 119 -1.23 5.35 -14.08
C PHE A 119 -2.49 4.86 -13.36
N ILE A 120 -2.94 5.61 -12.35
CA ILE A 120 -4.16 5.31 -11.59
C ILE A 120 -5.40 5.38 -12.46
N ALA A 121 -5.55 6.40 -13.31
CA ALA A 121 -6.70 6.53 -14.19
C ALA A 121 -6.82 5.30 -15.10
N ILE A 122 -5.71 4.85 -15.69
CA ILE A 122 -5.67 3.62 -16.50
C ILE A 122 -6.05 2.39 -15.64
N ARG A 123 -5.48 2.29 -14.43
CA ARG A 123 -5.67 1.14 -13.53
C ARG A 123 -7.12 1.02 -13.04
N GLU A 124 -7.76 2.12 -12.68
CA GLU A 124 -9.16 2.14 -12.21
C GLU A 124 -10.16 1.84 -13.33
N ASN A 125 -9.83 2.18 -14.58
CA ASN A 125 -10.64 1.79 -15.73
C ASN A 125 -10.49 0.31 -16.09
N MET A 126 -9.44 -0.40 -15.63
CA MET A 126 -9.20 -1.83 -15.91
C MET A 126 -9.33 -2.21 -17.40
N GLY A 127 -8.99 -1.31 -18.32
CA GLY A 127 -9.16 -1.55 -19.76
C GLY A 127 -10.61 -1.63 -20.23
N ARG A 128 -11.58 -1.12 -19.46
CA ARG A 128 -13.03 -1.11 -19.78
C ARG A 128 -13.37 -0.63 -21.18
N GLU A 129 -12.64 0.35 -21.71
CA GLU A 129 -12.83 0.86 -23.07
C GLU A 129 -12.64 -0.24 -24.15
N ARG A 130 -11.89 -1.30 -23.85
CA ARG A 130 -11.62 -2.42 -24.77
C ARG A 130 -12.73 -3.46 -24.79
N ILE A 131 -13.53 -3.56 -23.72
CA ILE A 131 -14.65 -4.50 -23.62
C ILE A 131 -15.73 -4.04 -24.59
N ARG A 132 -16.09 -4.83 -25.59
CA ARG A 132 -17.15 -4.49 -26.55
C ARG A 132 -18.45 -5.23 -26.26
N SER A 133 -18.36 -6.38 -25.59
CA SER A 133 -19.51 -7.18 -25.19
C SER A 133 -20.50 -6.38 -24.33
N GLU A 134 -21.76 -6.34 -24.76
CA GLU A 134 -22.85 -5.73 -23.99
C GLU A 134 -23.04 -6.44 -22.64
N VAL A 135 -22.88 -7.77 -22.60
CA VAL A 135 -23.04 -8.56 -21.38
C VAL A 135 -21.99 -8.20 -20.34
N LEU A 136 -20.73 -8.04 -20.74
CA LEU A 136 -19.65 -7.66 -19.83
C LEU A 136 -19.73 -6.19 -19.38
N ARG A 137 -20.46 -5.36 -20.11
CA ARG A 137 -20.75 -3.96 -19.73
C ARG A 137 -21.94 -3.82 -18.79
N GLN A 138 -22.73 -4.88 -18.60
CA GLN A 138 -23.85 -4.84 -17.66
C GLN A 138 -23.31 -4.75 -16.23
N GLN A 139 -23.63 -3.65 -15.56
CA GLN A 139 -23.33 -3.43 -14.15
C GLN A 139 -24.64 -3.10 -13.44
N HIS A 140 -24.85 -3.71 -12.27
CA HIS A 140 -25.98 -3.36 -11.42
C HIS A 140 -25.88 -1.87 -11.03
N ALA A 141 -26.97 -1.10 -11.22
CA ALA A 141 -26.97 0.36 -10.99
C ALA A 141 -26.48 0.73 -9.58
N GLY A 142 -26.84 -0.07 -8.58
CA GLY A 142 -26.43 0.12 -7.19
C GLY A 142 -26.97 1.44 -6.60
N GLU A 143 -26.47 1.79 -5.42
CA GLU A 143 -26.76 3.07 -4.76
C GLU A 143 -25.44 3.64 -4.22
N GLY A 144 -25.05 4.81 -4.72
CA GLY A 144 -23.79 5.46 -4.37
C GLY A 144 -23.88 6.39 -3.14
N PHE A 145 -25.08 6.65 -2.63
CA PHE A 145 -25.37 7.59 -1.54
C PHE A 145 -24.79 8.99 -1.79
N GLY A 146 -24.88 9.47 -3.04
CA GLY A 146 -24.32 10.75 -3.47
C GLY A 146 -22.81 10.73 -3.79
N ALA A 147 -22.21 9.56 -4.00
CA ALA A 147 -20.88 9.45 -4.59
C ALA A 147 -20.89 9.91 -6.06
N HIS A 148 -19.79 10.50 -6.51
CA HIS A 148 -19.61 10.92 -7.90
C HIS A 148 -18.74 9.87 -8.62
N LEU A 149 -19.38 8.87 -9.20
CA LEU A 149 -18.74 7.75 -9.90
C LEU A 149 -18.87 7.98 -11.41
N PRO A 150 -17.88 8.60 -12.07
CA PRO A 150 -17.94 8.79 -13.52
C PRO A 150 -17.80 7.43 -14.24
N GLU A 151 -18.31 7.36 -15.47
CA GLU A 151 -18.20 6.14 -16.29
C GLU A 151 -16.73 5.78 -16.58
N ASN A 152 -15.92 6.80 -16.86
CA ASN A 152 -14.49 6.70 -17.10
C ASN A 152 -13.71 7.57 -16.11
N ILE A 153 -12.67 7.01 -15.52
CA ILE A 153 -11.72 7.73 -14.66
C ILE A 153 -10.67 8.39 -15.54
N THR A 154 -10.62 9.74 -15.56
CA THR A 154 -9.55 10.48 -16.27
C THR A 154 -8.43 10.90 -15.31
N PRO A 155 -7.21 11.17 -15.80
CA PRO A 155 -6.13 11.70 -14.98
C PRO A 155 -6.50 13.03 -14.30
N GLU A 156 -7.29 13.88 -14.96
CA GLU A 156 -7.82 15.13 -14.41
C GLU A 156 -8.80 14.88 -13.27
N PHE A 157 -9.69 13.87 -13.40
CA PHE A 157 -10.59 13.49 -12.31
C PHE A 157 -9.82 13.01 -11.09
N VAL A 158 -8.80 12.17 -11.29
CA VAL A 158 -7.88 11.72 -10.22
C VAL A 158 -7.23 12.93 -9.54
N ARG A 159 -6.67 13.86 -10.33
CA ARG A 159 -6.08 15.10 -9.83
C ARG A 159 -7.09 15.90 -9.00
N ASP A 160 -8.30 16.10 -9.48
CA ASP A 160 -9.31 16.95 -8.84
C ASP A 160 -9.79 16.34 -7.51
N GLU A 161 -9.98 15.02 -7.44
CA GLU A 161 -10.30 14.31 -6.20
C GLU A 161 -9.16 14.41 -5.17
N VAL A 162 -7.90 14.36 -5.62
CA VAL A 162 -6.72 14.55 -4.77
C VAL A 162 -6.61 16.01 -4.32
N ALA A 163 -6.78 16.99 -5.21
CA ALA A 163 -6.70 18.42 -4.90
C ALA A 163 -7.75 18.84 -3.86
N ALA A 164 -8.96 18.30 -3.97
CA ALA A 164 -10.06 18.48 -3.05
C ALA A 164 -9.88 17.74 -1.71
N GLY A 165 -8.89 16.84 -1.60
CA GLY A 165 -8.62 16.05 -0.40
C GLY A 165 -9.64 14.93 -0.16
N ARG A 166 -10.41 14.53 -1.17
CA ARG A 166 -11.35 13.40 -1.11
C ARG A 166 -10.70 12.06 -1.44
N ALA A 167 -9.53 12.10 -2.08
CA ALA A 167 -8.73 10.92 -2.37
C ALA A 167 -7.24 11.16 -2.09
N ILE A 168 -6.49 10.08 -1.88
CA ILE A 168 -5.05 10.11 -1.63
C ILE A 168 -4.30 9.10 -2.49
N ILE A 169 -3.05 9.43 -2.81
CA ILE A 169 -2.11 8.56 -3.54
C ILE A 169 -0.89 8.32 -2.62
N PRO A 170 -0.83 7.17 -1.91
CA PRO A 170 0.25 6.87 -0.97
C PRO A 170 1.53 6.45 -1.70
N ALA A 171 2.29 7.43 -2.21
CA ALA A 171 3.38 7.19 -3.14
C ALA A 171 4.68 7.89 -2.71
N ASN A 172 5.29 7.38 -1.62
CA ASN A 172 6.56 7.92 -1.09
C ASN A 172 7.64 7.92 -2.19
N ILE A 173 8.42 9.00 -2.28
CA ILE A 173 9.55 9.15 -3.21
C ILE A 173 10.69 8.13 -2.95
N ASN A 174 10.72 7.50 -1.78
CA ASN A 174 11.68 6.46 -1.41
C ASN A 174 11.14 5.03 -1.55
N HIS A 175 9.96 4.87 -2.16
CA HIS A 175 9.40 3.58 -2.54
C HIS A 175 9.12 3.56 -4.05
N PRO A 176 10.17 3.68 -4.88
CA PRO A 176 10.02 3.72 -6.33
C PRO A 176 9.54 2.39 -6.94
N GLU A 177 9.60 1.30 -6.18
CA GLU A 177 9.13 -0.03 -6.59
C GLU A 177 7.59 -0.16 -6.61
N SER A 178 6.89 0.71 -5.88
CA SER A 178 5.42 0.64 -5.78
C SER A 178 4.73 1.00 -7.09
N GLU A 179 3.75 0.20 -7.50
CA GLU A 179 2.79 0.54 -8.52
C GLU A 179 1.74 1.50 -7.95
N PRO A 180 1.52 2.69 -8.53
CA PRO A 180 0.57 3.65 -8.00
C PRO A 180 -0.86 3.11 -7.88
N MET A 181 -1.53 3.50 -6.81
CA MET A 181 -2.95 3.24 -6.55
C MET A 181 -3.57 4.43 -5.81
N ILE A 182 -4.90 4.52 -5.82
CA ILE A 182 -5.65 5.58 -5.15
C ILE A 182 -6.61 5.04 -4.10
N ILE A 183 -6.80 5.80 -3.03
CA ILE A 183 -7.80 5.54 -2.00
C ILE A 183 -8.73 6.76 -1.94
N GLY A 184 -10.00 6.55 -2.27
CA GLY A 184 -11.03 7.58 -2.21
C GLY A 184 -12.41 6.98 -2.44
N ARG A 185 -13.46 7.71 -2.05
CA ARG A 185 -14.85 7.23 -2.14
C ARG A 185 -15.31 6.96 -3.57
N ASN A 186 -14.77 7.71 -4.53
CA ASN A 186 -15.20 7.71 -5.93
C ASN A 186 -14.38 6.74 -6.81
N PHE A 187 -13.73 5.75 -6.20
CA PHE A 187 -12.84 4.77 -6.84
C PHE A 187 -13.21 3.37 -6.36
N LEU A 188 -12.61 2.33 -6.97
CA LEU A 188 -12.79 0.96 -6.47
C LEU A 188 -12.40 0.89 -4.98
N VAL A 189 -13.17 0.13 -4.19
CA VAL A 189 -12.86 -0.09 -2.77
C VAL A 189 -11.53 -0.83 -2.67
N LYS A 190 -10.67 -0.38 -1.74
CA LYS A 190 -9.32 -0.92 -1.53
C LYS A 190 -9.23 -1.66 -0.20
N VAL A 191 -8.49 -2.75 -0.17
CA VAL A 191 -8.31 -3.62 1.00
C VAL A 191 -6.85 -3.59 1.46
N ASN A 192 -6.64 -3.62 2.77
CA ASN A 192 -5.32 -3.67 3.39
C ASN A 192 -5.09 -5.01 4.08
N ALA A 193 -3.91 -5.61 3.90
CA ALA A 193 -3.45 -6.74 4.70
C ALA A 193 -2.43 -6.29 5.76
N ASN A 194 -2.50 -6.88 6.95
CA ASN A 194 -1.53 -6.65 8.02
C ASN A 194 -0.56 -7.83 8.09
N ILE A 195 0.73 -7.53 8.07
CA ILE A 195 1.82 -8.49 8.32
C ILE A 195 2.67 -7.96 9.47
N GLY A 196 3.71 -8.68 9.86
CA GLY A 196 4.68 -8.22 10.85
C GLY A 196 5.17 -9.36 11.72
N ASN A 197 6.45 -9.26 12.09
CA ASN A 197 7.06 -10.18 13.04
C ASN A 197 6.58 -9.90 14.47
N SER A 198 6.62 -10.95 15.29
CA SER A 198 6.38 -10.82 16.73
C SER A 198 7.68 -11.06 17.50
N ALA A 199 7.70 -10.71 18.79
CA ALA A 199 8.85 -11.03 19.65
C ALA A 199 9.10 -12.54 19.83
N VAL A 200 8.14 -13.38 19.43
CA VAL A 200 8.14 -14.84 19.67
C VAL A 200 8.35 -15.64 18.39
N THR A 201 7.95 -15.11 17.23
CA THR A 201 7.94 -15.83 15.95
C THR A 201 8.18 -14.90 14.75
N SER A 202 8.68 -15.53 13.68
CA SER A 202 8.85 -15.03 12.31
C SER A 202 10.22 -14.47 11.92
N SER A 203 10.67 -14.86 10.73
CA SER A 203 11.92 -14.45 10.09
C SER A 203 11.66 -13.40 8.99
N ILE A 204 12.74 -12.83 8.43
CA ILE A 204 12.63 -11.87 7.33
C ILE A 204 11.98 -12.52 6.10
N GLU A 205 12.36 -13.76 5.80
CA GLU A 205 11.86 -14.54 4.67
C GLU A 205 10.36 -14.77 4.77
N GLU A 206 9.87 -15.17 5.94
CA GLU A 206 8.44 -15.36 6.17
C GLU A 206 7.65 -14.06 6.02
N GLU A 207 8.21 -12.92 6.42
CA GLU A 207 7.54 -11.62 6.26
C GLU A 207 7.47 -11.17 4.80
N VAL A 208 8.52 -11.45 4.00
CA VAL A 208 8.49 -11.24 2.55
C VAL A 208 7.49 -12.18 1.88
N GLU A 209 7.42 -13.45 2.31
CA GLU A 209 6.44 -14.41 1.79
C GLU A 209 5.00 -13.95 2.09
N LYS A 210 4.71 -13.51 3.33
CA LYS A 210 3.39 -12.97 3.71
C LYS A 210 3.02 -11.76 2.88
N LEU A 211 3.98 -10.87 2.58
CA LEU A 211 3.77 -9.74 1.67
C LEU A 211 3.33 -10.22 0.29
N VAL A 212 4.11 -11.11 -0.34
CA VAL A 212 3.84 -11.63 -1.70
C VAL A 212 2.50 -12.37 -1.74
N TRP A 213 2.22 -13.17 -0.71
CA TRP A 213 0.96 -13.90 -0.58
C TRP A 213 -0.23 -12.95 -0.48
N SER A 214 -0.12 -11.91 0.34
CA SER A 214 -1.20 -10.94 0.55
C SER A 214 -1.53 -10.19 -0.74
N THR A 215 -0.51 -9.70 -1.46
CA THR A 215 -0.72 -8.96 -2.71
C THR A 215 -1.24 -9.86 -3.83
N ARG A 216 -0.77 -11.11 -3.92
CA ARG A 216 -1.28 -12.10 -4.87
C ARG A 216 -2.79 -12.32 -4.77
N TRP A 217 -3.34 -12.24 -3.56
CA TRP A 217 -4.76 -12.44 -3.29
C TRP A 217 -5.59 -11.15 -3.22
N GLY A 218 -5.03 -10.00 -3.62
CA GLY A 218 -5.80 -8.77 -3.80
C GLY A 218 -5.63 -7.73 -2.70
N ALA A 219 -4.62 -7.83 -1.82
CA ALA A 219 -4.32 -6.72 -0.91
C ALA A 219 -3.76 -5.53 -1.72
N ASP A 220 -4.45 -4.39 -1.67
CA ASP A 220 -4.05 -3.15 -2.36
C ASP A 220 -2.99 -2.36 -1.59
N THR A 221 -2.94 -2.53 -0.27
CA THR A 221 -1.88 -2.02 0.60
C THR A 221 -1.51 -3.05 1.65
N VAL A 222 -0.28 -2.96 2.16
CA VAL A 222 0.18 -3.81 3.26
C VAL A 222 0.71 -2.95 4.39
N MET A 223 0.34 -3.28 5.63
CA MET A 223 0.92 -2.66 6.81
C MET A 223 1.89 -3.61 7.50
N ASP A 224 3.12 -3.16 7.71
CA ASP A 224 4.09 -3.79 8.59
C ASP A 224 3.83 -3.36 10.04
N LEU A 225 3.30 -4.29 10.84
CA LEU A 225 2.98 -4.14 12.26
C LEU A 225 4.02 -4.83 13.16
N SER A 226 5.24 -5.07 12.64
CA SER A 226 6.30 -5.73 13.40
C SER A 226 6.57 -5.06 14.75
N THR A 227 6.69 -5.89 15.79
CA THR A 227 6.94 -5.47 17.18
C THR A 227 8.16 -6.15 17.82
N GLY A 228 8.81 -7.08 17.09
CA GLY A 228 9.93 -7.88 17.58
C GLY A 228 11.29 -7.21 17.40
N ARG A 229 12.35 -8.04 17.38
CA ARG A 229 13.70 -7.57 17.00
C ARG A 229 13.78 -7.34 15.49
N TYR A 230 14.78 -6.59 15.07
CA TYR A 230 15.14 -6.39 13.66
C TYR A 230 14.03 -5.77 12.78
N ILE A 231 13.11 -5.00 13.37
CA ILE A 231 12.02 -4.31 12.65
C ILE A 231 12.56 -3.50 11.46
N HIS A 232 13.74 -2.92 11.62
CA HIS A 232 14.37 -2.11 10.59
C HIS A 232 14.80 -2.91 9.37
N GLU A 233 15.49 -4.02 9.59
CA GLU A 233 16.00 -4.91 8.57
C GLU A 233 14.83 -5.56 7.83
N THR A 234 13.91 -6.20 8.56
CA THR A 234 12.69 -6.81 8.03
C THR A 234 11.91 -5.85 7.15
N ARG A 235 11.71 -4.60 7.60
CA ARG A 235 10.95 -3.61 6.84
C ARG A 235 11.65 -3.18 5.56
N GLU A 236 12.98 -3.14 5.53
CA GLU A 236 13.70 -2.80 4.31
C GLU A 236 13.50 -3.90 3.27
N TRP A 237 13.58 -5.18 3.68
CA TRP A 237 13.25 -6.33 2.83
C TRP A 237 11.81 -6.26 2.29
N ILE A 238 10.83 -6.01 3.16
CA ILE A 238 9.41 -5.83 2.77
C ILE A 238 9.30 -4.68 1.76
N LEU A 239 9.89 -3.52 2.03
CA LEU A 239 9.73 -2.33 1.20
C LEU A 239 10.30 -2.54 -0.21
N ARG A 240 11.52 -3.08 -0.30
CA ARG A 240 12.22 -3.31 -1.57
C ARG A 240 11.56 -4.40 -2.41
N ASN A 241 10.78 -5.28 -1.77
CA ASN A 241 10.02 -6.35 -2.42
C ASN A 241 8.53 -6.07 -2.54
N SER A 242 8.05 -4.85 -2.23
CA SER A 242 6.63 -4.55 -2.26
C SER A 242 6.23 -3.77 -3.51
N PRO A 243 5.31 -4.31 -4.34
CA PRO A 243 4.72 -3.58 -5.46
C PRO A 243 3.57 -2.68 -5.00
N VAL A 244 3.14 -2.75 -3.74
CA VAL A 244 2.01 -2.00 -3.19
C VAL A 244 2.47 -1.02 -2.11
N PRO A 245 1.70 0.03 -1.78
CA PRO A 245 2.06 0.93 -0.70
C PRO A 245 2.22 0.22 0.66
N ILE A 246 3.34 0.51 1.35
CA ILE A 246 3.61 0.00 2.70
C ILE A 246 3.26 1.04 3.78
N GLY A 247 2.34 0.68 4.67
CA GLY A 247 2.03 1.42 5.89
C GLY A 247 2.77 0.89 7.11
N THR A 248 2.91 1.73 8.14
CA THR A 248 3.47 1.34 9.45
C THR A 248 2.75 2.07 10.58
N VAL A 249 2.95 1.58 11.81
CA VAL A 249 2.56 2.29 13.04
C VAL A 249 3.85 2.74 13.76
N PRO A 250 4.29 4.00 13.59
CA PRO A 250 5.59 4.43 14.09
C PRO A 250 5.77 4.30 15.61
N ILE A 251 4.68 4.28 16.37
CA ILE A 251 4.75 4.21 17.83
C ILE A 251 5.30 2.86 18.32
N TYR A 252 5.09 1.75 17.61
CA TYR A 252 5.57 0.43 18.03
C TYR A 252 7.09 0.37 18.04
N GLN A 253 7.72 0.93 17.02
CA GLN A 253 9.17 1.05 16.94
C GLN A 253 9.71 2.12 17.89
N ALA A 254 8.97 3.21 18.13
CA ALA A 254 9.34 4.18 19.15
C ALA A 254 9.36 3.54 20.55
N LEU A 255 8.42 2.64 20.82
CA LEU A 255 8.31 1.90 22.08
C LEU A 255 9.46 0.89 22.24
N GLU A 256 9.84 0.19 21.16
CA GLU A 256 11.02 -0.70 21.14
C GLU A 256 12.31 0.05 21.50
N LYS A 257 12.51 1.25 20.96
CA LYS A 257 13.65 2.12 21.29
C LYS A 257 13.77 2.53 22.76
N VAL A 258 12.67 2.46 23.51
CA VAL A 258 12.63 2.76 24.95
C VAL A 258 12.42 1.50 25.77
N ASN A 259 12.80 0.34 25.23
CA ASN A 259 12.75 -0.97 25.87
C ASN A 259 11.34 -1.36 26.35
N GLY A 260 10.29 -0.96 25.62
CA GLY A 260 8.91 -1.30 25.97
C GLY A 260 8.28 -0.38 27.03
N ILE A 261 9.02 0.59 27.59
CA ILE A 261 8.53 1.44 28.69
C ILE A 261 7.82 2.66 28.09
N ALA A 262 6.49 2.67 28.11
CA ALA A 262 5.68 3.70 27.47
C ALA A 262 5.92 5.10 28.06
N GLU A 263 6.22 5.19 29.36
CA GLU A 263 6.50 6.43 30.09
C GLU A 263 7.78 7.13 29.61
N ASN A 264 8.70 6.36 29.00
CA ASN A 264 9.94 6.88 28.45
C ASN A 264 9.78 7.42 27.02
N LEU A 265 8.57 7.31 26.43
CA LEU A 265 8.29 7.89 25.12
C LEU A 265 8.32 9.42 25.20
N THR A 266 9.16 10.02 24.36
CA THR A 266 9.26 11.47 24.21
C THR A 266 9.08 11.87 22.75
N TRP A 267 8.81 13.15 22.51
CA TRP A 267 8.78 13.69 21.15
C TRP A 267 10.09 13.43 20.39
N GLN A 268 11.24 13.53 21.07
CA GLN A 268 12.55 13.29 20.49
C GLN A 268 12.67 11.84 20.01
N VAL A 269 12.30 10.87 20.85
CA VAL A 269 12.26 9.45 20.46
C VAL A 269 11.35 9.25 19.27
N PHE A 270 10.12 9.77 19.30
CA PHE A 270 9.16 9.60 18.23
C PHE A 270 9.60 10.27 16.90
N ARG A 271 10.16 11.47 16.97
CA ARG A 271 10.71 12.21 15.83
C ARG A 271 11.88 11.47 15.20
N ASP A 272 12.71 10.86 16.03
CA ASP A 272 13.93 10.17 15.62
C ASP A 272 13.68 8.70 15.27
N THR A 273 12.48 8.16 15.55
CA THR A 273 11.98 6.88 15.01
C THR A 273 11.91 6.99 13.50
N PRO A 274 12.86 6.35 12.78
CA PRO A 274 12.87 6.42 11.34
C PRO A 274 11.60 5.74 10.86
N ALA A 275 10.72 6.50 10.22
CA ALA A 275 10.01 5.95 9.08
C ALA A 275 11.11 5.48 8.15
N GLY A 276 11.29 4.17 7.99
CA GLY A 276 12.44 3.60 7.27
C GLY A 276 12.74 4.41 6.01
N THR A 277 13.99 4.84 5.88
CA THR A 277 14.54 5.50 4.69
C THR A 277 13.60 6.54 4.05
N GLY A 278 13.28 7.62 4.79
CA GLY A 278 12.81 8.87 4.18
C GLY A 278 11.37 9.28 4.53
N ARG A 279 11.20 10.57 4.81
CA ARG A 279 9.94 11.20 5.22
C ARG A 279 8.83 11.00 4.17
N ALA A 280 7.76 10.32 4.58
CA ALA A 280 6.38 10.28 4.05
C ALA A 280 5.87 8.87 3.62
N ARG A 281 5.83 7.92 4.56
CA ARG A 281 4.93 6.74 4.46
C ARG A 281 3.53 7.14 4.94
N ARG A 282 2.47 6.41 4.55
CA ARG A 282 1.18 6.50 5.24
C ARG A 282 1.37 5.95 6.64
N ARG A 283 1.13 6.79 7.66
CA ARG A 283 1.31 6.45 9.08
C ARG A 283 -0.04 6.37 9.73
N LEU A 284 -0.27 5.33 10.51
CA LEU A 284 -1.31 5.38 11.53
C LEU A 284 -0.74 6.13 12.74
N LEU A 285 -1.39 7.23 13.10
CA LEU A 285 -1.03 8.08 14.23
C LEU A 285 -2.25 8.18 15.14
N HIS A 286 -2.11 7.67 16.36
CA HIS A 286 -3.12 7.85 17.40
C HIS A 286 -2.80 9.14 18.16
N ASP A 287 -3.50 10.23 17.82
CA ASP A 287 -3.48 11.48 18.60
C ASP A 287 -4.64 11.47 19.61
N SER A 288 -4.45 10.69 20.67
CA SER A 288 -5.44 10.53 21.75
C SER A 288 -5.27 11.60 22.82
N ARG A 289 -6.30 12.43 23.03
CA ARG A 289 -6.31 13.45 24.09
C ARG A 289 -6.53 12.81 25.46
N ARG A 290 -5.84 13.30 26.51
CA ARG A 290 -6.02 12.79 27.89
C ARG A 290 -7.48 12.84 28.39
N ARG A 291 -8.26 13.84 27.97
CA ARG A 291 -9.67 13.98 28.35
C ARG A 291 -10.57 12.85 27.81
N THR A 292 -10.19 12.19 26.72
CA THR A 292 -10.95 11.06 26.16
C THR A 292 -10.68 9.74 26.87
N VAL A 293 -9.56 9.61 27.60
CA VAL A 293 -9.21 8.40 28.38
C VAL A 293 -9.97 8.35 29.71
N ALA A 294 -10.35 9.52 30.24
CA ALA A 294 -11.12 9.66 31.49
C ALA A 294 -12.62 9.42 31.32
N LEU A 295 -13.11 9.16 30.10
CA LEU A 295 -14.51 8.75 29.84
C LEU A 295 -14.66 7.24 30.12
N ARG A 296 -14.33 6.80 31.33
CA ARG A 296 -14.97 5.59 31.89
C ARG A 296 -16.26 6.06 32.54
N PRO A 297 -17.40 5.40 32.33
CA PRO A 297 -18.56 5.66 33.17
C PRO A 297 -18.20 5.19 34.58
N ASP A 298 -17.94 6.13 35.48
CA ASP A 298 -18.29 5.95 36.88
C ASP A 298 -19.82 5.90 36.89
N ASP A 299 -20.36 4.68 36.93
CA ASP A 299 -21.65 4.29 37.51
C ASP A 299 -22.08 2.94 36.91
N GLY A 300 -22.36 1.99 37.81
CA GLY A 300 -22.65 0.61 37.45
C GLY A 300 -23.97 0.46 36.71
N GLU A 301 -23.89 0.15 35.42
CA GLU A 301 -24.74 -0.79 34.69
C GLU A 301 -24.29 -0.79 33.22
N ALA A 302 -23.79 -1.93 32.73
CA ALA A 302 -23.49 -2.06 31.31
C ALA A 302 -24.81 -2.13 30.53
N PRO A 303 -25.05 -1.28 29.50
CA PRO A 303 -26.23 -1.41 28.67
C PRO A 303 -26.19 -2.73 27.90
N ASP A 304 -27.30 -3.45 27.96
CA ASP A 304 -27.51 -4.83 27.48
C ASP A 304 -27.52 -4.98 25.94
N ARG A 305 -26.55 -4.38 25.23
CA ARG A 305 -26.43 -4.42 23.76
C ARG A 305 -25.29 -5.28 23.22
N TYR A 306 -24.53 -5.97 24.08
CA TYR A 306 -23.39 -6.83 23.69
C TYR A 306 -23.59 -8.33 23.98
N ARG A 307 -24.82 -8.81 24.14
CA ARG A 307 -25.10 -10.25 24.38
C ARG A 307 -25.38 -11.10 23.14
N LEU A 308 -25.34 -10.56 21.92
CA LEU A 308 -25.71 -11.33 20.72
C LEU A 308 -24.54 -12.01 19.96
N ALA A 309 -23.29 -11.92 20.43
CA ALA A 309 -22.13 -12.46 19.70
C ALA A 309 -21.42 -13.66 20.38
N ARG A 310 -22.06 -14.34 21.34
CA ARG A 310 -21.46 -15.49 22.07
C ARG A 310 -22.34 -16.76 22.10
N ARG A 311 -23.12 -17.01 21.06
CA ARG A 311 -23.82 -18.30 20.88
C ARG A 311 -23.85 -18.77 19.43
N LEU A 312 -22.69 -18.90 18.78
CA LEU A 312 -22.52 -19.73 17.59
C LEU A 312 -21.06 -20.19 17.52
N ASN A 313 -20.71 -21.16 18.37
CA ASN A 313 -19.56 -22.05 18.21
C ASN A 313 -19.68 -23.19 19.24
N HIS A 314 -20.70 -24.01 19.04
CA HIS A 314 -20.75 -25.43 19.41
C HIS A 314 -21.89 -26.05 18.60
N GLY A 315 -21.49 -26.89 17.65
CA GLY A 315 -22.32 -27.57 16.65
C GLY A 315 -21.39 -28.14 15.60
#